data_AF-A0AAD4Q7B4-F1
#
_entry.id   AF-A0AAD4Q7B4-F1
#
_cell.length_a   1.000
_cell.length_b   1.000
_cell.length_c   1.000
_cell.angle_alpha   90.00
_cell.angle_beta   90.00
_cell.angle_gamma   90.00
#
_symmetry.space_group_name_H-M   'P 1'
#
loop_
_entity.id
_entity.type
_entity.pdbx_description
1 polymer ?
#
loop_
_entity_poly.entity_id
_entity_poly.type
_entity_poly.pdbx_seq_one_letter_code
_entity_poly.pdbx_strand_id
1 'polypeptide(L)'
;MRERVKGDARYKVTAHRSPAFLYEDLDDYNPKHVLQGFLRGKFLVFCFRAIFTGPRGSIRGPSMIQTPTRTGMAGIYGLLTVTVPMIAYSAVQARFALSEQQTWTGNDGAFSYEVFFETLLKVFEVDRNWGKETLSWWNE
;
A
#
# COMPACT_ATOMS: atom_id res chain seq x y z
N MET A 1 -15.09 24.20 -11.59
CA MET A 1 -15.31 24.49 -10.16
C MET A 1 -15.67 23.16 -9.50
N ARG A 2 -14.68 22.43 -8.94
CA ARG A 2 -14.92 21.09 -8.37
C ARG A 2 -15.43 21.27 -6.94
N GLU A 3 -16.66 20.86 -6.67
CA GLU A 3 -17.24 20.86 -5.32
C GLU A 3 -16.38 20.00 -4.39
N ARG A 4 -15.86 20.62 -3.33
CA ARG A 4 -15.29 19.89 -2.19
C ARG A 4 -16.45 19.23 -1.45
N VAL A 5 -16.58 17.93 -1.56
CA VAL A 5 -17.47 17.13 -0.72
C VAL A 5 -17.06 17.36 0.74
N LYS A 6 -17.96 17.98 1.49
CA LYS A 6 -17.82 18.26 2.93
C LYS A 6 -17.81 16.91 3.65
N GLY A 7 -16.72 16.59 4.36
CA GLY A 7 -16.55 15.32 5.06
C GLY A 7 -17.63 15.15 6.13
N ASP A 8 -18.64 14.34 5.83
CA ASP A 8 -19.72 14.01 6.75
C ASP A 8 -19.23 12.90 7.69
N ALA A 9 -19.23 13.14 9.00
CA ALA A 9 -18.65 12.27 10.04
C ALA A 9 -19.37 10.90 10.21
N ARG A 10 -20.23 10.50 9.25
CA ARG A 10 -21.03 9.27 9.29
C ARG A 10 -20.50 8.16 8.37
N TYR A 11 -19.42 8.39 7.63
CA TYR A 11 -18.82 7.35 6.80
C TYR A 11 -17.85 6.50 7.62
N LYS A 12 -18.33 5.37 8.14
CA LYS A 12 -17.47 4.35 8.76
C LYS A 12 -16.61 3.72 7.67
N VAL A 13 -15.30 4.00 7.69
CA VAL A 13 -14.32 3.34 6.84
C VAL A 13 -14.09 1.93 7.40
N THR A 14 -14.72 0.93 6.78
CA THR A 14 -14.58 -0.48 7.16
C THR A 14 -13.41 -1.14 6.42
N ALA A 15 -12.78 -2.15 7.03
CA ALA A 15 -11.67 -2.92 6.44
C ALA A 15 -11.97 -3.57 5.08
N HIS A 16 -13.25 -3.75 4.75
CA HIS A 16 -13.69 -4.29 3.46
C HIS A 16 -13.74 -3.26 2.32
N ARG A 17 -13.54 -1.96 2.61
CA ARG A 17 -13.46 -0.92 1.59
C ARG A 17 -12.00 -0.55 1.36
N SER A 18 -11.51 -0.85 0.16
CA SER A 18 -10.17 -0.49 -0.28
C SER A 18 -9.97 1.03 -0.24
N PRO A 19 -8.97 1.55 0.49
CA PRO A 19 -8.63 2.96 0.45
C PRO A 19 -8.21 3.43 -0.94
N ALA A 20 -8.60 4.65 -1.31
CA ALA A 20 -8.29 5.25 -2.60
C ALA A 20 -6.77 5.30 -2.90
N PHE A 21 -5.92 5.48 -1.88
CA PHE A 21 -4.46 5.55 -2.06
C PHE A 21 -3.82 4.27 -2.59
N LEU A 22 -4.55 3.14 -2.58
CA LEU A 22 -4.06 1.88 -3.14
C LEU A 22 -4.09 1.86 -4.67
N TYR A 23 -4.88 2.74 -5.30
CA TYR A 23 -5.01 2.82 -6.74
C TYR A 23 -3.95 3.74 -7.37
N GLU A 24 -3.42 3.32 -8.52
CA GLU A 24 -2.42 4.07 -9.29
C GLU A 24 -2.93 5.43 -9.77
N ASP A 25 -4.12 5.42 -10.37
CA ASP A 25 -4.86 6.61 -10.77
C ASP A 25 -6.34 6.45 -10.36
N LEU A 26 -6.90 7.51 -9.78
CA LEU A 26 -8.31 7.55 -9.38
C LEU A 26 -9.21 8.01 -10.53
N ASP A 27 -8.67 8.75 -11.50
CA ASP A 27 -9.42 9.22 -12.66
C ASP A 27 -9.74 8.06 -13.62
N ASP A 28 -8.93 6.99 -13.61
CA ASP A 28 -9.08 5.78 -14.42
C ASP A 28 -9.78 4.61 -13.68
N TYR A 29 -10.41 4.87 -12.53
CA TYR A 29 -11.08 3.82 -11.77
C TYR A 29 -12.27 3.22 -12.54
N ASN A 30 -12.15 1.96 -12.93
CA ASN A 30 -13.21 1.22 -13.62
C ASN A 30 -13.98 0.32 -12.65
N PRO A 31 -15.28 0.59 -12.36
CA PRO A 31 -16.06 -0.23 -11.45
C PRO A 31 -16.31 -1.66 -11.94
N LYS A 32 -16.13 -1.93 -13.25
CA LYS A 32 -16.21 -3.29 -13.81
C LYS A 32 -14.90 -4.07 -13.65
N HIS A 33 -13.79 -3.38 -13.46
CA HIS A 33 -12.45 -3.94 -13.31
C HIS A 33 -11.75 -3.34 -12.08
N VAL A 34 -12.32 -3.59 -10.89
CA VAL A 34 -11.89 -2.97 -9.62
C VAL A 34 -10.46 -3.30 -9.18
N LEU A 35 -9.82 -4.29 -9.79
CA LEU A 35 -8.42 -4.66 -9.53
C LEU A 35 -7.43 -3.94 -10.45
N GLN A 36 -7.91 -3.26 -11.50
CA GLN A 36 -7.06 -2.49 -12.39
C GLN A 36 -6.37 -1.35 -11.62
N GLY A 37 -5.04 -1.33 -11.66
CA GLY A 37 -4.23 -0.35 -10.91
C GLY A 37 -4.28 -0.51 -9.38
N PHE A 38 -4.96 -1.54 -8.86
CA PHE A 38 -5.04 -1.81 -7.43
C PHE A 38 -3.67 -2.26 -6.88
N LEU A 39 -3.29 -1.75 -5.70
CA LEU A 39 -1.98 -1.93 -5.07
C LEU A 39 -0.78 -1.41 -5.88
N ARG A 40 -1.01 -0.48 -6.82
CA ARG A 40 0.04 0.25 -7.57
C ARG A 40 0.01 1.76 -7.29
N GLY A 41 -0.73 2.18 -6.27
CA GLY A 41 -0.81 3.59 -5.85
C GLY A 41 0.54 4.21 -5.50
N LYS A 42 0.78 5.43 -6.00
CA LYS A 42 2.05 6.17 -5.80
C LYS A 42 2.40 6.35 -4.31
N PHE A 43 1.40 6.61 -3.48
CA PHE A 43 1.60 6.73 -2.03
C PHE A 43 2.03 5.40 -1.39
N LEU A 44 1.41 4.29 -1.80
CA LEU A 44 1.79 2.96 -1.33
C LEU A 44 3.24 2.61 -1.70
N VAL A 45 3.65 2.91 -2.93
CA VAL A 45 5.05 2.72 -3.41
C VAL A 45 6.02 3.55 -2.56
N PHE A 46 5.66 4.81 -2.26
CA PHE A 46 6.47 5.65 -1.39
C PHE A 46 6.62 5.06 0.02
N CYS A 47 5.52 4.63 0.64
CA CYS A 47 5.52 3.98 1.95
C CYS A 47 6.36 2.70 1.95
N PHE A 48 6.21 1.84 0.94
CA PHE A 48 7.00 0.62 0.79
C PHE A 48 8.50 0.92 0.77
N ARG A 49 8.93 1.87 -0.08
CA ARG A 49 10.34 2.26 -0.20
C ARG A 49 10.86 2.88 1.10
N ALA A 50 10.05 3.67 1.80
CA ALA A 50 10.41 4.24 3.09
C ALA A 50 10.64 3.14 4.16
N ILE A 51 9.79 2.11 4.19
CA ILE A 51 9.87 0.99 5.14
C ILE A 51 11.06 0.07 4.83
N PHE A 52 11.18 -0.40 3.59
CA PHE A 52 12.09 -1.50 3.25
C PHE A 52 13.44 -1.03 2.70
N THR A 53 13.47 0.05 1.93
CA THR A 53 14.70 0.58 1.30
C THR A 53 15.34 1.70 2.13
N GLY A 54 14.56 2.35 2.98
CA GLY A 54 14.98 3.47 3.83
C GLY A 54 14.75 4.84 3.19
N PRO A 55 14.94 5.94 3.95
CA PRO A 55 14.45 7.28 3.60
C PRO A 55 14.90 7.79 2.22
N ARG A 56 16.11 7.43 1.78
CA ARG A 56 16.68 7.90 0.50
C ARG A 56 16.20 7.12 -0.72
N GLY A 57 15.78 5.86 -0.54
CA GLY A 57 15.15 5.06 -1.60
C GLY A 57 13.75 5.55 -1.95
N SER A 58 13.06 6.23 -1.03
CA SER A 58 11.70 6.75 -1.25
C SER A 58 11.63 7.99 -2.18
N ILE A 59 12.73 8.77 -2.27
CA ILE A 59 12.74 10.12 -2.87
C ILE A 59 13.22 10.13 -4.34
N ARG A 60 14.01 9.15 -4.80
CA ARG A 60 14.61 9.18 -6.17
C ARG A 60 14.51 7.83 -6.88
N GLY A 61 14.28 7.88 -8.20
CA GLY A 61 14.11 6.72 -9.08
C GLY A 61 15.37 5.84 -9.20
N PRO A 62 15.30 4.73 -9.97
CA PRO A 62 16.26 3.62 -9.94
C PRO A 62 17.70 3.96 -10.38
N SER A 63 17.97 5.15 -10.91
CA SER A 63 19.23 5.48 -11.60
C SER A 63 20.37 6.02 -10.73
N MET A 64 20.25 6.05 -9.40
CA MET A 64 21.32 6.59 -8.54
C MET A 64 21.77 5.56 -7.51
N ILE A 65 22.72 4.73 -7.91
CA ILE A 65 23.52 3.87 -7.05
C ILE A 65 24.38 4.80 -6.17
N GLN A 66 23.89 5.11 -4.97
CA GLN A 66 24.77 5.53 -3.88
C GLN A 66 24.43 4.73 -2.63
N THR A 67 25.44 4.06 -2.11
CA THR A 67 25.40 3.10 -1.03
C THR A 67 24.67 3.69 0.18
N PRO A 68 23.59 3.04 0.67
CA PRO A 68 22.90 3.51 1.87
C PRO A 68 23.86 3.58 3.06
N THR A 69 23.91 4.70 3.79
CA THR A 69 24.75 4.86 5.00
C THR A 69 24.29 3.94 6.16
N ARG A 70 23.06 3.44 6.09
CA ARG A 70 22.56 2.32 6.88
C ARG A 70 21.81 1.38 5.92
N THR A 71 22.16 0.11 5.95
CA THR A 71 21.49 -0.93 5.19
C THR A 71 19.98 -0.91 5.54
N GLY A 72 19.10 -0.65 4.56
CA GLY A 72 17.65 -0.73 4.77
C GLY A 72 17.23 -2.16 5.12
N MET A 73 15.99 -2.37 5.60
CA MET A 73 15.49 -3.72 5.94
C MET A 73 15.72 -4.72 4.79
N ALA A 74 15.60 -4.28 3.54
CA ALA A 74 15.89 -5.11 2.38
C ALA A 74 17.34 -5.57 2.30
N GLY A 75 18.31 -4.73 2.64
CA GLY A 75 19.71 -5.15 2.68
C GLY A 75 20.08 -5.88 3.99
N ILE A 76 19.39 -5.62 5.10
CA ILE A 76 19.59 -6.33 6.37
C ILE A 76 19.12 -7.78 6.25
N TYR A 77 17.95 -7.98 5.64
CA TYR A 77 17.33 -9.30 5.49
C TYR A 77 17.59 -9.94 4.11
N GLY A 78 18.36 -9.30 3.23
CA GLY A 78 18.63 -9.80 1.87
C GLY A 78 17.36 -9.98 1.03
N LEU A 79 16.36 -9.10 1.20
CA LEU A 79 15.11 -9.13 0.44
C LEU A 79 15.41 -8.69 -0.99
N LEU A 80 15.66 -9.67 -1.86
CA LEU A 80 15.88 -9.49 -3.30
C LEU A 80 14.58 -9.37 -4.09
N THR A 81 13.46 -9.77 -3.49
CA THR A 81 12.15 -9.80 -4.16
C THR A 81 11.07 -9.24 -3.24
N VAL A 82 10.15 -8.48 -3.84
CA VAL A 82 8.93 -8.00 -3.21
C VAL A 82 7.93 -9.15 -3.14
N THR A 83 7.45 -9.42 -1.92
CA THR A 83 6.45 -10.46 -1.65
C THR A 83 5.09 -9.84 -1.32
N VAL A 84 4.01 -10.61 -1.53
CA VAL A 84 2.64 -10.17 -1.22
C VAL A 84 2.50 -9.66 0.23
N PRO A 85 3.03 -10.34 1.27
CA PRO A 85 2.96 -9.84 2.64
C PRO A 85 3.64 -8.49 2.84
N MET A 86 4.73 -8.20 2.12
CA MET A 86 5.42 -6.90 2.23
C MET A 86 4.59 -5.76 1.66
N ILE A 87 3.89 -6.00 0.54
CA ILE A 87 2.96 -5.03 -0.06
C ILE A 87 1.78 -4.80 0.89
N ALA A 88 1.16 -5.88 1.38
CA ALA A 88 0.04 -5.80 2.32
C ALA A 88 0.44 -5.07 3.62
N TYR A 89 1.60 -5.38 4.19
CA TYR A 89 2.13 -4.69 5.36
C TYR A 89 2.32 -3.19 5.09
N SER A 90 2.86 -2.83 3.93
CA SER A 90 3.03 -1.42 3.54
C SER A 90 1.71 -0.69 3.39
N ALA A 91 0.67 -1.36 2.89
CA ALA A 91 -0.67 -0.80 2.79
C ALA A 91 -1.31 -0.56 4.17
N VAL A 92 -1.11 -1.48 5.11
CA VAL A 92 -1.56 -1.33 6.50
C VAL A 92 -0.86 -0.14 7.16
N GLN A 93 0.46 -0.02 7.00
CA GLN A 93 1.24 1.09 7.54
C GLN A 93 0.88 2.44 6.90
N ALA A 94 0.65 2.45 5.58
CA ALA A 94 0.18 3.63 4.86
C ALA A 94 -1.19 4.09 5.38
N ARG A 95 -2.11 3.15 5.66
CA ARG A 95 -3.39 3.49 6.29
C ARG A 95 -3.20 4.07 7.68
N PHE A 96 -2.39 3.43 8.52
CA PHE A 96 -2.13 3.91 9.89
C PHE A 96 -1.58 5.34 9.87
N ALA A 97 -0.61 5.63 8.98
CA ALA A 97 -0.04 6.96 8.80
C ALA A 97 -1.06 8.03 8.34
N LEU A 98 -2.14 7.63 7.69
CA LEU A 98 -3.25 8.51 7.28
C LEU A 98 -4.38 8.58 8.31
N SER A 99 -4.34 7.75 9.35
CA SER A 99 -5.33 7.74 10.42
C SER A 99 -5.01 8.79 11.48
N GLU A 100 -6.01 9.20 12.26
CA GLU A 100 -5.83 10.10 13.41
C GLU A 100 -5.21 9.38 14.63
N GLN A 101 -5.00 8.06 14.54
CA GLN A 101 -4.50 7.28 15.66
C GLN A 101 -3.03 7.60 15.96
N GLN A 102 -2.74 7.96 17.22
CA GLN A 102 -1.38 8.20 17.69
C GLN A 102 -0.64 6.93 18.11
N THR A 103 -1.37 5.83 18.34
CA THR A 103 -0.82 4.58 18.85
C THR A 103 -1.36 3.42 18.06
N TRP A 104 -0.49 2.46 17.75
CA TRP A 104 -0.88 1.23 17.09
C TRP A 104 -1.72 0.38 18.05
N THR A 105 -3.01 0.32 17.81
CA THR A 105 -3.92 -0.62 18.45
C THR A 105 -4.44 -1.58 17.39
N GLY A 106 -4.53 -2.88 17.67
CA GLY A 106 -4.93 -3.88 16.68
C GLY A 106 -6.34 -3.65 16.09
N ASN A 107 -7.13 -2.77 16.70
CA ASN A 107 -8.47 -2.41 16.28
C ASN A 107 -8.70 -0.90 16.44
N ASP A 108 -8.89 -0.20 15.32
CA ASP A 108 -9.20 1.23 15.22
C ASP A 108 -10.72 1.47 15.36
N GLY A 109 -11.34 0.82 16.35
CA GLY A 109 -12.79 0.85 16.60
C GLY A 109 -13.64 0.19 15.49
N ALA A 110 -13.68 0.79 14.30
CA ALA A 110 -14.40 0.31 13.11
C ALA A 110 -13.51 -0.36 12.06
N PHE A 111 -12.17 -0.30 12.21
CA PHE A 111 -11.23 -0.89 11.26
C PHE A 111 -10.21 -1.78 11.95
N SER A 112 -10.19 -3.06 11.58
CA SER A 112 -9.16 -4.00 12.01
C SER A 112 -8.02 -4.04 11.00
N TYR A 113 -6.81 -3.72 11.46
CA TYR A 113 -5.60 -3.79 10.64
C TYR A 113 -5.27 -5.22 10.21
N GLU A 114 -5.55 -6.18 11.08
CA GLU A 114 -5.39 -7.61 10.82
C GLU A 114 -6.35 -8.09 9.72
N VAL A 115 -7.65 -7.76 9.84
CA VAL A 115 -8.65 -8.10 8.82
C VAL A 115 -8.30 -7.45 7.48
N PHE A 116 -7.81 -6.21 7.48
CA PHE A 116 -7.38 -5.56 6.26
C PHE A 116 -6.18 -6.25 5.61
N PHE A 117 -5.16 -6.60 6.40
CA PHE A 117 -4.00 -7.35 5.92
C PHE A 117 -4.43 -8.69 5.29
N GLU A 118 -5.25 -9.48 6.00
CA GLU A 118 -5.76 -10.74 5.46
C GLU A 118 -6.61 -10.55 4.21
N THR A 119 -7.43 -9.50 4.16
CA THR A 119 -8.25 -9.20 2.99
C THR A 119 -7.36 -8.94 1.78
N LEU A 120 -6.27 -8.19 1.95
CA LEU A 120 -5.30 -7.97 0.88
C LEU A 120 -4.66 -9.27 0.41
N LEU A 121 -4.22 -10.15 1.32
CA LEU A 121 -3.68 -11.46 0.94
C LEU A 121 -4.70 -12.30 0.15
N LYS A 122 -5.95 -12.35 0.63
CA LYS A 122 -7.05 -13.09 -0.02
C LYS A 122 -7.32 -12.60 -1.45
N VAL A 123 -7.16 -11.31 -1.74
CA VAL A 123 -7.32 -10.78 -3.11
C VAL A 123 -6.30 -11.42 -4.07
N PHE A 124 -5.04 -11.61 -3.66
CA PHE A 124 -4.03 -12.30 -4.48
C PHE A 124 -4.32 -13.80 -4.65
N GLU A 125 -5.00 -14.42 -3.69
CA GLU A 125 -5.40 -15.84 -3.78
C GLU A 125 -6.59 -16.06 -4.70
N VAL A 126 -7.56 -15.13 -4.69
CA VAL A 126 -8.78 -15.18 -5.51
C VAL A 126 -8.48 -14.92 -6.98
N ASP A 127 -7.71 -13.87 -7.30
CA ASP A 127 -7.27 -13.59 -8.67
C ASP A 127 -5.76 -13.77 -8.83
N ARG A 128 -5.37 -15.00 -9.14
CA ARG A 128 -3.95 -15.37 -9.31
C ARG A 128 -3.31 -14.75 -10.54
N ASN A 129 -4.08 -14.44 -11.59
CA ASN A 129 -3.54 -13.87 -12.81
C ASN A 129 -3.18 -12.41 -12.56
N TRP A 130 -4.12 -11.64 -12.01
CA TRP A 130 -3.87 -10.28 -11.56
C TRP A 130 -2.78 -10.22 -10.48
N GLY A 131 -2.77 -11.16 -9.53
CA GLY A 131 -1.78 -11.21 -8.47
C GLY A 131 -0.36 -11.41 -8.99
N LYS A 132 -0.17 -12.29 -9.99
CA LYS A 132 1.12 -12.49 -10.66
C LYS A 132 1.57 -11.25 -11.43
N GLU A 133 0.66 -10.62 -12.17
CA GLU A 133 0.97 -9.40 -12.92
C GLU A 133 1.40 -8.28 -11.97
N THR A 134 0.68 -8.10 -10.87
CA THR A 134 1.00 -7.10 -9.85
C THR A 134 2.34 -7.39 -9.18
N LEU A 135 2.63 -8.64 -8.82
CA LEU A 135 3.95 -9.00 -8.29
C LEU A 135 5.08 -8.80 -9.30
N SER A 136 4.84 -9.08 -10.58
CA SER A 136 5.82 -8.82 -11.63
C SER A 136 6.14 -7.33 -11.72
N TRP A 137 5.11 -6.47 -11.70
CA TRP A 137 5.28 -5.02 -11.72
C TRP A 137 6.08 -4.48 -10.52
N TRP A 138 5.89 -5.06 -9.32
CA TRP A 138 6.64 -4.67 -8.13
C TRP A 138 8.10 -5.15 -8.13
N ASN A 139 8.44 -6.16 -8.92
CA ASN A 139 9.77 -6.78 -9.00
C ASN A 139 10.51 -6.41 -10.30
N GLU A 140 9.94 -5.53 -11.12
CA GLU A 140 10.58 -4.93 -12.28
C GLU A 140 11.59 -3.85 -11.87
#